data_AF-A0A1G0DY52-F1
#
_entry.id   AF-A0A1G0DY52-F1
#
_cell.length_a   1.000
_cell.length_b   1.000
_cell.length_c   1.000
_cell.angle_alpha   90.00
_cell.angle_beta   90.00
_cell.angle_gamma   90.00
#
_symmetry.space_group_name_H-M   'P 1'
#
loop_
_entity.id
_entity.type
_entity.pdbx_description
1 polymer ?
#
loop_
_entity_poly.entity_id
_entity_poly.type
_entity_poly.pdbx_seq_one_letter_code
_entity_poly.pdbx_strand_id
1 'polypeptide(L)'
;MNLNFSVFKKALSEVRQQHGALVGQMQKKRDEIAHLRTAPLQHADLIDLFDQAIDVKAAEYDAAFSHAVNRMVGDPGSASRINDINVVAAAPSGVAPNFNSIECSVCALLGAELKASIRQRVGQMPQTGKAGPFLRDRPGLIKAAERELAGMEREMTKLRNDAAEAGVTF
;
A
#
# COMPACT_ATOMS: atom_id res chain seq x y z
N MET A 1 43.79 -6.39 46.87
CA MET A 1 42.56 -6.70 46.11
C MET A 1 42.96 -7.07 44.69
N ASN A 2 43.00 -8.37 44.36
CA ASN A 2 43.29 -8.80 42.99
C ASN A 2 42.01 -8.65 42.16
N LEU A 3 41.95 -7.58 41.36
CA LEU A 3 40.96 -7.44 40.29
C LEU A 3 41.15 -8.62 39.34
N ASN A 4 40.17 -9.52 39.31
CA ASN A 4 40.18 -10.74 38.50
C ASN A 4 40.05 -10.37 37.01
N PHE A 5 41.18 -10.11 36.35
CA PHE A 5 41.26 -9.73 34.93
C PHE A 5 40.54 -10.72 34.00
N SER A 6 40.47 -12.00 34.40
CA SER A 6 39.70 -13.05 33.71
C SER A 6 38.19 -12.77 33.70
N VAL A 7 37.63 -12.30 34.81
CA VAL A 7 36.20 -11.95 34.94
C VAL A 7 35.87 -10.73 34.08
N PHE A 8 36.76 -9.72 34.06
CA PHE A 8 36.61 -8.54 33.21
C PHE A 8 36.65 -8.90 31.71
N LYS A 9 37.62 -9.72 31.28
CA LYS A 9 37.73 -10.18 29.89
C LYS A 9 36.49 -10.95 29.44
N LYS A 10 35.93 -11.77 30.33
CA LYS A 10 34.68 -12.53 30.07
C LYS A 10 33.49 -11.57 29.89
N ALA A 11 33.29 -10.64 30.81
CA ALA A 11 32.23 -9.64 30.72
C ALA A 11 32.34 -8.80 29.43
N LEU A 12 33.55 -8.37 29.05
CA LEU A 12 33.79 -7.65 27.79
C LEU A 12 33.38 -8.47 26.56
N SER A 13 33.68 -9.77 26.56
CA SER A 13 33.31 -10.68 25.47
C SER A 13 31.79 -10.88 25.38
N GLU A 14 31.11 -10.97 26.53
CA GLU A 14 29.66 -11.11 26.62
C GLU A 14 28.95 -9.85 26.09
N VAL A 15 29.43 -8.66 26.46
CA VAL A 15 28.86 -7.39 25.97
C VAL A 15 29.07 -7.23 24.46
N ARG A 16 30.25 -7.59 23.93
CA ARG A 16 30.49 -7.58 22.47
C ARG A 16 29.58 -8.56 21.73
N GLN A 17 29.38 -9.76 22.30
CA GLN A 17 28.49 -10.76 21.72
C GLN A 17 27.03 -10.29 21.73
N GLN A 18 26.57 -9.69 22.84
CA GLN A 18 25.23 -9.11 22.95
C GLN A 18 25.05 -7.96 21.95
N HIS A 19 26.00 -7.04 21.83
CA HIS A 19 25.96 -5.96 20.85
C HIS A 19 25.85 -6.50 19.41
N GLY A 20 26.68 -7.47 19.05
CA GLY A 20 26.65 -8.10 17.72
C GLY A 20 25.32 -8.83 17.43
N ALA A 21 24.78 -9.55 18.42
CA ALA A 21 23.49 -10.20 18.30
C ALA A 21 22.35 -9.20 18.12
N LEU A 22 22.35 -8.10 18.88
CA LEU A 22 21.32 -7.08 18.82
C LEU A 22 21.34 -6.33 17.48
N VAL A 23 22.54 -5.97 16.98
CA VAL A 23 22.71 -5.39 15.64
C VAL A 23 22.15 -6.32 14.56
N GLY A 24 22.46 -7.61 14.65
CA GLY A 24 21.94 -8.61 13.71
C GLY A 24 20.42 -8.75 13.77
N GLN A 25 19.82 -8.73 14.96
CA GLN A 25 18.37 -8.77 15.14
C GLN A 25 17.69 -7.51 14.61
N MET A 26 18.26 -6.33 14.87
CA MET A 26 17.76 -5.07 14.32
C MET A 26 17.81 -5.03 12.80
N GLN A 27 18.89 -5.53 12.19
CA GLN A 27 18.97 -5.61 10.73
C GLN A 27 17.89 -6.54 10.17
N LYS A 28 17.70 -7.73 10.77
CA LYS A 28 16.62 -8.65 10.38
C LYS A 28 15.24 -7.99 10.50
N LYS A 29 14.99 -7.21 11.54
CA LYS A 29 13.71 -6.48 11.71
C LYS A 29 13.53 -5.39 10.68
N ARG A 30 14.59 -4.67 10.30
CA ARG A 30 14.55 -3.69 9.20
C ARG A 30 14.28 -4.36 7.86
N ASP A 31 14.91 -5.50 7.60
CA ASP A 31 14.69 -6.29 6.38
C ASP A 31 13.25 -6.85 6.34
N GLU A 32 12.71 -7.29 7.48
CA GLU A 32 11.32 -7.72 7.63
C GLU A 32 10.34 -6.58 7.30
N ILE A 33 10.55 -5.38 7.84
CA ILE A 33 9.74 -4.20 7.54
C ILE A 33 9.83 -3.84 6.04
N ALA A 34 11.03 -3.85 5.47
CA ALA A 34 11.24 -3.60 4.05
C ALA A 34 10.53 -4.63 3.17
N HIS A 35 10.57 -5.90 3.57
CA HIS A 35 9.85 -6.98 2.91
C HIS A 35 8.33 -6.77 3.00
N LEU A 36 7.77 -6.49 4.18
CA LEU A 36 6.33 -6.24 4.34
C LEU A 36 5.82 -5.09 3.46
N ARG A 37 6.64 -4.06 3.25
CA ARG A 37 6.31 -2.91 2.39
C ARG A 37 6.35 -3.23 0.90
N THR A 38 7.24 -4.13 0.47
CA THR A 38 7.50 -4.42 -0.95
C THR A 38 6.99 -5.78 -1.41
N ALA A 39 6.45 -6.60 -0.50
CA ALA A 39 6.02 -7.94 -0.80
C ALA A 39 4.93 -7.94 -1.90
N PRO A 40 4.97 -8.88 -2.86
CA PRO A 40 3.95 -9.01 -3.88
C PRO A 40 2.55 -9.11 -3.26
N LEU A 41 1.57 -8.46 -3.88
CA LEU A 41 0.16 -8.53 -3.48
C LEU A 41 -0.41 -9.92 -3.73
N GLN A 42 -1.39 -10.32 -2.93
CA GLN A 42 -2.19 -11.50 -3.23
C GLN A 42 -3.14 -11.18 -4.39
N HIS A 43 -3.51 -12.20 -5.17
CA HIS A 43 -4.55 -12.05 -6.19
C HIS A 43 -5.87 -11.53 -5.62
N ALA A 44 -6.23 -11.93 -4.40
CA ALA A 44 -7.39 -11.41 -3.70
C ALA A 44 -7.29 -9.89 -3.45
N ASP A 45 -6.14 -9.40 -2.97
CA ASP A 45 -5.93 -7.97 -2.78
C ASP A 45 -6.02 -7.19 -4.10
N LEU A 46 -5.49 -7.75 -5.20
CA LEU A 46 -5.59 -7.14 -6.53
C LEU A 46 -7.05 -7.06 -7.00
N ILE A 47 -7.82 -8.13 -6.83
CA ILE A 47 -9.24 -8.17 -7.17
C ILE A 47 -10.00 -7.11 -6.37
N ASP A 48 -9.80 -7.06 -5.06
CA ASP A 48 -10.49 -6.10 -4.18
C ASP A 48 -10.16 -4.65 -4.57
N LEU A 49 -8.90 -4.35 -4.91
CA LEU A 49 -8.48 -3.03 -5.39
C LEU A 49 -9.18 -2.62 -6.70
N PHE A 50 -9.26 -3.54 -7.67
CA PHE A 50 -9.95 -3.26 -8.93
C PHE A 50 -11.45 -3.12 -8.74
N ASP A 51 -12.06 -3.99 -7.93
CA ASP A 51 -13.49 -3.92 -7.62
C ASP A 51 -13.83 -2.57 -6.98
N GLN A 52 -13.03 -2.13 -6.00
CA GLN A 52 -13.19 -0.85 -5.34
C GLN A 52 -12.99 0.34 -6.30
N ALA A 53 -11.99 0.28 -7.17
CA ALA A 53 -11.75 1.33 -8.17
C ALA A 53 -12.94 1.47 -9.14
N ILE A 54 -13.51 0.35 -9.59
CA ILE A 54 -14.72 0.34 -10.43
C ILE A 54 -15.90 0.93 -9.68
N ASP A 55 -16.12 0.55 -8.42
CA ASP A 55 -17.23 1.06 -7.62
C ASP A 55 -17.15 2.56 -7.36
N VAL A 56 -15.96 3.07 -7.03
CA VAL A 56 -15.74 4.51 -6.83
C VAL A 56 -16.08 5.28 -8.12
N LYS A 57 -15.64 4.79 -9.28
CA LYS A 57 -15.93 5.43 -10.57
C LYS A 57 -17.39 5.30 -10.98
N ALA A 58 -18.02 4.16 -10.71
CA ALA A 58 -19.44 3.97 -10.96
C ALA A 58 -20.29 4.93 -10.11
N ALA A 59 -19.94 5.16 -8.84
CA ALA A 59 -20.68 6.05 -7.95
C ALA A 59 -20.68 7.52 -8.40
N GLU A 60 -19.65 7.95 -9.15
CA GLU A 60 -19.57 9.30 -9.73
C GLU A 60 -20.53 9.48 -10.93
N TYR A 61 -21.05 8.39 -11.50
CA TYR A 61 -21.86 8.42 -12.71
C TYR A 61 -23.18 9.16 -12.52
N ASP A 62 -23.95 8.88 -11.46
CA ASP A 62 -25.29 9.45 -11.30
C ASP A 62 -25.26 10.99 -11.19
N ALA A 63 -24.26 11.52 -10.50
CA ALA A 63 -24.02 12.95 -10.43
C ALA A 63 -23.62 13.52 -11.82
N ALA A 64 -22.69 12.87 -12.51
CA ALA A 64 -22.26 13.29 -13.85
C ALA A 64 -23.41 13.24 -14.88
N PHE A 65 -24.22 12.19 -14.83
CA PHE A 65 -25.38 11.99 -15.68
C PHE A 65 -26.45 13.05 -15.42
N SER A 66 -26.76 13.31 -14.14
CA SER A 66 -27.72 14.36 -13.76
C SER A 66 -27.29 15.74 -14.25
N HIS A 67 -26.00 16.08 -14.12
CA HIS A 67 -25.46 17.33 -14.67
C HIS A 67 -25.59 17.41 -16.19
N ALA A 68 -25.33 16.31 -16.89
CA ALA A 68 -25.44 16.27 -18.35
C ALA A 68 -26.89 16.38 -18.83
N VAL A 69 -27.85 15.71 -18.17
CA VAL A 69 -29.29 15.84 -18.43
C VAL A 69 -29.75 17.28 -18.17
N ASN A 70 -29.40 17.86 -17.02
CA ASN A 70 -29.80 19.24 -16.69
C ASN A 70 -29.25 20.25 -17.68
N ARG A 71 -28.01 20.05 -18.17
CA ARG A 71 -27.45 20.89 -19.25
C ARG A 71 -28.25 20.76 -20.53
N MET A 72 -28.60 19.55 -20.96
CA MET A 72 -29.42 19.35 -22.17
C MET A 72 -30.80 19.99 -22.06
N VAL A 73 -31.42 19.97 -20.88
CA VAL A 73 -32.72 20.61 -20.66
C VAL A 73 -32.59 22.13 -20.67
N GLY A 74 -31.54 22.69 -20.05
CA GLY A 74 -31.32 24.13 -19.98
C GLY A 74 -30.81 24.77 -21.26
N ASP A 75 -30.04 24.04 -22.07
CA ASP A 75 -29.54 24.47 -23.38
C ASP A 75 -29.45 23.28 -24.35
N PRO A 76 -30.56 22.92 -25.02
CA PRO A 76 -30.62 21.79 -25.94
C PRO A 76 -29.70 21.94 -27.16
N GLY A 77 -29.34 23.17 -27.54
CA GLY A 77 -28.45 23.45 -28.65
C GLY A 77 -26.98 23.11 -28.37
N SER A 78 -26.63 22.93 -27.09
CA SER A 78 -25.29 22.53 -26.66
C SER A 78 -25.04 21.03 -26.72
N ALA A 79 -26.07 20.20 -26.94
CA ALA A 79 -25.94 18.75 -26.96
C ALA A 79 -25.35 18.26 -28.29
N SER A 80 -24.37 17.37 -28.23
CA SER A 80 -23.94 16.63 -29.43
C SER A 80 -25.05 15.69 -29.90
N ARG A 81 -25.34 15.72 -31.20
CA ARG A 81 -26.39 14.92 -31.86
C ARG A 81 -25.79 13.87 -32.77
N ILE A 82 -26.26 12.64 -32.66
CA ILE A 82 -25.96 11.56 -33.61
C ILE A 82 -27.29 11.03 -34.12
N ASN A 83 -27.54 11.14 -35.43
CA ASN A 83 -28.80 10.69 -36.07
C ASN A 83 -30.06 11.20 -35.34
N ASP A 84 -30.12 12.50 -35.05
CA ASP A 84 -31.21 13.16 -34.30
C ASP A 84 -31.39 12.74 -32.83
N ILE A 85 -30.52 11.86 -32.32
CA ILE A 85 -30.49 11.48 -30.90
C ILE A 85 -29.52 12.40 -30.17
N ASN A 86 -30.03 13.08 -29.14
CA ASN A 86 -29.18 13.86 -28.24
C ASN A 86 -28.37 12.89 -27.36
N VAL A 87 -27.05 12.96 -27.45
CA VAL A 87 -26.16 12.06 -26.70
C VAL A 87 -25.85 12.70 -25.35
N VAL A 88 -26.52 12.21 -24.29
CA VAL A 88 -26.41 12.72 -22.92
C VAL A 88 -24.98 12.62 -22.37
N ALA A 89 -24.18 11.66 -22.84
CA ALA A 89 -22.79 11.47 -22.40
C ALA A 89 -21.75 12.20 -23.26
N ALA A 90 -22.16 12.85 -24.36
CA ALA A 90 -21.22 13.53 -25.25
C ALA A 90 -20.96 14.96 -24.75
N ALA A 91 -19.69 15.35 -24.72
CA ALA A 91 -19.36 16.76 -24.54
C ALA A 91 -20.03 17.62 -25.64
N PRO A 92 -20.25 18.92 -25.37
CA PRO A 92 -20.81 19.83 -26.36
C PRO A 92 -20.05 19.79 -27.68
N SER A 93 -20.74 20.12 -28.78
CA SER A 93 -20.07 20.31 -30.07
C SER A 93 -18.93 21.33 -29.93
N GLY A 94 -17.70 20.95 -30.28
CA GLY A 94 -16.50 21.78 -30.11
C GLY A 94 -15.83 21.70 -28.74
N VAL A 95 -16.33 20.89 -27.81
CA VAL A 95 -15.71 20.61 -26.51
C VAL A 95 -15.28 19.14 -26.49
N ALA A 96 -14.02 18.87 -26.17
CA ALA A 96 -13.55 17.49 -26.07
C ALA A 96 -14.29 16.77 -24.93
N PRO A 97 -14.74 15.51 -25.12
CA PRO A 97 -15.24 14.69 -24.03
C PRO A 97 -14.19 14.64 -22.91
N ASN A 98 -14.62 14.89 -21.69
CA ASN A 98 -13.75 14.70 -20.53
C ASN A 98 -13.59 13.20 -20.33
N PHE A 99 -12.37 12.68 -20.37
CA PHE A 99 -12.06 11.26 -20.19
C PHE A 99 -12.73 10.68 -18.93
N ASN A 100 -12.84 11.48 -17.86
CA ASN A 100 -13.52 11.07 -16.63
C ASN A 100 -15.00 10.69 -16.84
N SER A 101 -15.75 11.35 -17.73
CA SER A 101 -17.18 11.04 -17.91
C SER A 101 -17.39 9.71 -18.63
N ILE A 102 -16.48 9.34 -19.52
CA ILE A 102 -16.51 8.05 -20.24
C ILE A 102 -16.17 6.93 -19.27
N GLU A 103 -15.12 7.09 -18.46
CA GLU A 103 -14.70 6.09 -17.47
C GLU A 103 -15.81 5.79 -16.45
N CYS A 104 -16.45 6.83 -15.89
CA CYS A 104 -17.56 6.63 -14.95
C CYS A 104 -18.77 5.96 -15.62
N SER A 105 -19.07 6.31 -16.87
CA SER A 105 -20.17 5.68 -17.63
C SER A 105 -19.89 4.20 -17.89
N VAL A 106 -18.66 3.86 -18.29
CA VAL A 106 -18.24 2.48 -18.52
C VAL A 106 -18.28 1.68 -17.21
N CYS A 107 -17.78 2.24 -16.10
CA CYS A 107 -17.80 1.58 -14.81
C CYS A 107 -19.22 1.39 -14.26
N ALA A 108 -20.12 2.36 -14.45
CA ALA A 108 -21.50 2.26 -13.99
C ALA A 108 -22.34 1.28 -14.83
N LEU A 109 -22.19 1.31 -16.15
CA LEU A 109 -23.00 0.50 -17.06
C LEU A 109 -22.48 -0.93 -17.23
N LEU A 110 -21.15 -1.13 -17.19
CA LEU A 110 -20.49 -2.41 -17.46
C LEU A 110 -19.67 -2.92 -16.26
N GLY A 111 -19.90 -2.35 -15.07
CA GLY A 111 -19.10 -2.66 -13.88
C GLY A 111 -19.09 -4.14 -13.53
N ALA A 112 -20.22 -4.83 -13.66
CA ALA A 112 -20.31 -6.26 -13.35
C ALA A 112 -19.43 -7.10 -14.30
N GLU A 113 -19.49 -6.84 -15.59
CA GLU A 113 -18.72 -7.51 -16.64
C GLU A 113 -17.22 -7.22 -16.51
N LEU A 114 -16.87 -5.97 -16.19
CA LEU A 114 -15.48 -5.57 -15.94
C LEU A 114 -14.90 -6.32 -14.74
N LYS A 115 -15.61 -6.33 -13.60
CA LYS A 115 -15.17 -7.06 -12.39
C LYS A 115 -15.04 -8.56 -12.65
N ALA A 116 -16.00 -9.17 -13.35
CA ALA A 116 -15.93 -10.58 -13.72
C ALA A 116 -14.71 -10.90 -14.60
N SER A 117 -14.45 -10.06 -15.60
CA SER A 117 -13.31 -10.20 -16.50
C SER A 117 -11.97 -10.02 -15.78
N ILE A 118 -11.89 -9.04 -14.87
CA ILE A 118 -10.70 -8.80 -14.05
C ILE A 118 -10.42 -10.00 -13.14
N ARG A 119 -11.43 -10.51 -12.43
CA ARG A 119 -11.28 -11.70 -11.58
C ARG A 119 -10.77 -12.90 -12.36
N GLN A 120 -11.31 -13.15 -13.55
CA GLN A 120 -10.82 -14.20 -14.44
C GLN A 120 -9.36 -13.97 -14.84
N ARG A 121 -9.01 -12.74 -15.24
CA ARG A 121 -7.67 -12.41 -15.72
C ARG A 121 -6.63 -12.51 -14.60
N VAL A 122 -6.93 -11.98 -13.42
CA VAL A 122 -6.06 -12.08 -12.23
C VAL A 122 -5.90 -13.54 -11.82
N GLY A 123 -6.97 -14.34 -11.86
CA GLY A 123 -6.89 -15.78 -11.59
C GLY A 123 -5.97 -16.57 -12.54
N GLN A 124 -5.73 -16.04 -13.74
CA GLN A 124 -4.82 -16.63 -14.73
C GLN A 124 -3.39 -16.06 -14.68
N MET A 125 -3.15 -15.02 -13.88
CA MET A 125 -1.81 -14.43 -13.78
C MET A 125 -0.86 -15.39 -13.07
N PRO A 126 0.39 -15.54 -13.54
CA PRO A 126 1.40 -16.25 -12.78
C PRO A 126 1.72 -15.47 -11.51
N GLN A 127 1.60 -16.11 -10.35
CA GLN A 127 2.01 -15.50 -9.10
C GLN A 127 3.55 -15.36 -9.11
N THR A 128 4.05 -14.13 -9.16
CA THR A 128 5.49 -13.86 -9.13
C THR A 128 5.98 -13.92 -7.69
N GLY A 129 6.76 -14.96 -7.39
CA GLY A 129 7.34 -15.18 -6.06
C GLY A 129 6.33 -15.64 -5.01
N LYS A 130 6.76 -15.63 -3.74
CA LYS A 130 5.89 -15.98 -2.61
C LYS A 130 5.04 -14.77 -2.26
N ALA A 131 3.72 -14.91 -2.34
CA ALA A 131 2.80 -13.85 -1.99
C ALA A 131 3.04 -13.39 -0.54
N GLY A 132 3.02 -12.07 -0.34
CA GLY A 132 3.09 -11.49 1.01
C GLY A 132 1.80 -11.72 1.80
N PRO A 133 1.76 -11.30 3.07
CA PRO A 133 0.49 -11.18 3.79
C PRO A 133 -0.47 -10.23 3.07
N PHE A 134 -1.77 -10.41 3.33
CA PHE A 134 -2.83 -9.57 2.77
C PHE A 134 -2.54 -8.09 3.03
N LEU A 135 -2.90 -7.24 2.06
CA LEU A 135 -2.62 -5.81 2.11
C LEU A 135 -3.20 -5.15 3.36
N ARG A 136 -4.41 -5.57 3.77
CA ARG A 136 -5.10 -5.07 4.97
C ARG A 136 -4.35 -5.36 6.28
N ASP A 137 -3.57 -6.43 6.34
CA ASP A 137 -2.87 -6.86 7.55
C ASP A 137 -1.48 -6.21 7.67
N ARG A 138 -0.90 -5.76 6.54
CA ARG A 138 0.45 -5.19 6.49
C ARG A 138 0.66 -3.99 7.42
N PRO A 139 -0.25 -3.00 7.53
CA PRO A 139 -0.06 -1.88 8.46
C PRO A 139 0.07 -2.33 9.92
N GLY A 140 -0.70 -3.35 10.32
CA GLY A 140 -0.63 -3.93 11.66
C GLY A 140 0.70 -4.62 11.92
N LEU A 141 1.15 -5.45 10.97
CA LEU A 141 2.43 -6.16 11.05
C LEU A 141 3.63 -5.20 11.05
N ILE A 142 3.61 -4.19 10.18
CA ILE A 142 4.66 -3.15 10.13
C ILE A 142 4.73 -2.41 11.46
N LYS A 143 3.59 -1.98 12.01
CA LYS A 143 3.55 -1.28 13.29
C LYS A 143 4.05 -2.14 14.45
N ALA A 144 3.77 -3.44 14.44
CA ALA A 144 4.30 -4.37 15.43
C ALA A 144 5.83 -4.50 15.30
N ALA A 145 6.34 -4.71 14.09
CA ALA A 145 7.78 -4.81 13.83
C ALA A 145 8.53 -3.50 14.15
N GLU A 146 7.96 -2.34 13.86
CA GLU A 146 8.53 -1.03 14.20
C GLU A 146 8.62 -0.81 15.72
N ARG A 147 7.63 -1.30 16.48
CA ARG A 147 7.67 -1.25 17.95
C ARG A 147 8.78 -2.13 18.52
N GLU A 148 8.94 -3.34 17.99
CA GLU A 148 10.02 -4.24 18.39
C GLU A 148 11.38 -3.65 18.05
N LEU A 149 11.54 -3.07 16.85
CA LEU A 149 12.77 -2.39 16.44
C LEU A 149 13.10 -1.22 17.36
N ALA A 150 12.12 -0.40 17.72
CA ALA A 150 12.31 0.70 18.67
C ALA A 150 12.70 0.20 20.08
N GLY A 151 12.19 -0.96 20.50
CA GLY A 151 12.60 -1.62 21.73
C GLY A 151 14.08 -2.03 21.68
N MET A 152 14.50 -2.69 20.61
CA MET A 152 15.90 -3.08 20.38
C MET A 152 16.82 -1.86 20.29
N GLU A 153 16.39 -0.77 19.65
CA GLU A 153 17.18 0.47 19.58
C GLU A 153 17.43 1.06 20.98
N ARG A 154 16.43 1.04 21.86
CA ARG A 154 16.60 1.47 23.26
C ARG A 154 17.55 0.56 24.04
N GLU A 155 17.44 -0.76 23.86
CA GLU A 155 18.36 -1.72 24.47
C GLU A 155 19.79 -1.52 23.99
N MET A 156 19.98 -1.23 22.70
CA MET A 156 21.30 -0.91 22.13
C MET A 156 21.86 0.37 22.75
N THR A 157 21.07 1.43 22.84
CA THR A 157 21.50 2.68 23.47
C THR A 157 21.87 2.46 24.94
N LYS A 158 21.09 1.68 25.67
CA LYS A 158 21.39 1.33 27.06
C LYS A 158 22.71 0.56 27.16
N LEU A 159 22.90 -0.48 26.34
CA LEU A 159 24.12 -1.28 26.33
C LEU A 159 25.36 -0.44 25.96
N ARG A 160 25.22 0.55 25.06
CA ARG A 160 26.28 1.50 24.74
C ARG A 160 26.60 2.44 25.90
N ASN A 161 25.60 2.93 26.61
CA ASN A 161 25.80 3.79 27.77
C ASN A 161 26.47 3.01 28.91
N ASP A 162 25.95 1.82 29.24
CA ASP A 162 26.50 0.95 30.28
C ASP A 162 27.97 0.58 29.98
N ALA A 163 28.30 0.33 28.70
CA ALA A 163 29.67 0.07 28.28
C ALA A 163 30.57 1.31 28.35
N ALA A 164 30.08 2.48 27.95
CA ALA A 164 30.82 3.73 28.05
C ALA A 164 31.14 4.09 29.50
N GLU A 165 30.19 3.90 30.43
CA GLU A 165 30.40 4.04 31.87
C GLU A 165 31.44 3.05 32.41
N ALA A 166 31.50 1.84 31.84
CA ALA A 166 32.52 0.84 32.15
C ALA A 166 33.88 1.08 31.46
N GLY A 167 34.03 2.17 30.70
CA GLY A 167 35.27 2.51 29.97
C GLY A 167 35.51 1.64 28.72
N VAL A 168 34.47 0.99 28.21
CA VAL A 168 34.51 0.11 27.03
C VAL A 168 33.92 0.85 25.83
N THR A 169 34.76 1.09 24.82
CA THR A 169 34.33 1.65 23.53
C THR A 169 34.18 0.54 22.47
N PHE A 170 33.16 0.67 21.61
CA PHE A 170 32.87 -0.25 20.51
C PHE A 170 33.19 0.38 19.16
#